data_AF-A0AA96RBQ7-F1
#
_entry.id   AF-A0AA96RBQ7-F1
#
_cell.length_a   1.000
_cell.length_b   1.000
_cell.length_c   1.000
_cell.angle_alpha   90.00
_cell.angle_beta   90.00
_cell.angle_gamma   90.00
#
_symmetry.space_group_name_H-M   'P 1'
#
loop_
_entity.id
_entity.type
_entity.pdbx_description
1 polymer ?
#
loop_
_entity_poly.entity_id
_entity_poly.type
_entity_poly.pdbx_seq_one_letter_code
_entity_poly.pdbx_strand_id
1 'polypeptide(L)'
;MNKRFCTTLGIMILLLVGCGNKLDERRLADITSELEKSTLSKYVGGNLKSSVVDKLKLDDYKFYRYQYSAEANSDFEALPKTEKYKILKDSLDTARSVRFDCGEKNICTIEGIELKNGTSNYLMATDPLDKYEFKINNATYEPETTTVQPSKTQSSPSTYTKEQLQKDPKAPSKDPADYNKNGEYVPKNGISNNPNDYNAKGEYKPVESMTKEEIKKELEDMLKKSIK
;
A
#
# COMPACT_ATOMS: atom_id res chain seq x y z
N MET A 1 4.83 22.06 69.06
CA MET A 1 3.50 21.63 68.56
C MET A 1 2.84 22.79 67.88
N ASN A 2 2.68 22.72 66.55
CA ASN A 2 1.47 23.09 65.80
C ASN A 2 1.81 23.10 64.30
N LYS A 3 1.30 22.07 63.63
CA LYS A 3 1.37 21.85 62.18
C LYS A 3 0.59 22.95 61.47
N ARG A 4 1.16 23.57 60.45
CA ARG A 4 0.40 24.28 59.42
C ARG A 4 0.67 23.60 58.08
N PHE A 5 -0.28 22.74 57.72
CA PHE A 5 -0.47 22.20 56.37
C PHE A 5 -0.78 23.37 55.44
N CYS A 6 0.09 23.61 54.46
CA CYS A 6 -0.24 24.48 53.33
C CYS A 6 -0.78 23.58 52.24
N THR A 7 -2.10 23.50 52.15
CA THR A 7 -2.83 22.72 51.16
C THR A 7 -2.63 23.38 49.80
N THR A 8 -1.84 22.75 48.94
CA THR A 8 -1.73 23.13 47.53
C THR A 8 -3.09 22.95 46.87
N LEU A 9 -3.67 24.08 46.48
CA LEU A 9 -4.90 24.19 45.71
C LEU A 9 -4.63 23.61 44.32
N GLY A 10 -4.90 22.32 44.14
CA GLY A 10 -4.88 21.66 42.84
C GLY A 10 -6.00 22.23 41.98
N ILE A 11 -5.66 23.15 41.09
CA ILE A 11 -6.56 23.59 40.01
C ILE A 11 -6.73 22.39 39.08
N MET A 12 -7.80 21.64 39.31
CA MET A 12 -8.31 20.63 38.40
C MET A 12 -8.85 21.39 37.18
N ILE A 13 -8.01 21.59 36.17
CA ILE A 13 -8.44 22.07 34.86
C ILE A 13 -9.30 20.95 34.27
N LEU A 14 -10.62 21.05 34.49
CA LEU A 14 -11.61 20.39 33.68
C LEU A 14 -11.44 20.91 32.25
N LEU A 15 -10.66 20.19 31.45
CA LEU A 15 -10.76 20.28 30.01
C LEU A 15 -12.16 19.78 29.64
N LEU A 16 -13.10 20.72 29.60
CA LEU A 16 -14.35 20.60 28.83
C LEU A 16 -13.95 20.50 27.36
N VAL A 17 -13.49 19.32 26.95
CA VAL A 17 -13.39 18.97 25.55
C VAL A 17 -14.82 18.84 25.06
N GLY A 18 -15.31 19.90 24.42
CA GLY A 18 -16.64 19.94 23.82
C GLY A 18 -16.88 18.67 23.00
N CYS A 19 -18.09 18.12 23.11
CA CYS A 19 -18.60 17.02 22.32
C CYS A 19 -18.72 17.42 20.84
N GLY A 20 -17.59 17.59 20.16
CA GLY A 20 -17.49 17.62 18.71
C GLY A 20 -16.91 16.28 18.28
N ASN A 21 -17.76 15.37 17.81
CA ASN A 21 -17.45 14.07 17.19
C ASN A 21 -16.05 13.54 17.53
N LYS A 22 -15.87 13.04 18.76
CA LYS A 22 -14.66 12.28 19.12
C LYS A 22 -14.66 11.02 18.27
N LEU A 23 -13.93 11.12 17.18
CA LEU A 23 -13.56 10.00 16.33
C LEU A 23 -12.97 8.92 17.26
N ASP A 24 -13.49 7.69 17.18
CA ASP A 24 -13.41 6.71 18.26
C ASP A 24 -11.95 6.34 18.61
N GLU A 25 -11.40 7.03 19.62
CA GLU A 25 -10.04 6.85 20.14
C GLU A 25 -9.76 5.38 20.52
N ARG A 26 -10.81 4.59 20.83
CA ARG A 26 -10.67 3.15 21.14
C ARG A 26 -10.21 2.34 19.95
N ARG A 27 -10.63 2.69 18.73
CA ARG A 27 -10.26 1.93 17.52
C ARG A 27 -8.85 2.21 17.06
N LEU A 28 -8.37 3.44 17.26
CA LEU A 28 -6.95 3.75 17.11
C LEU A 28 -6.11 2.96 18.11
N ALA A 29 -6.59 2.76 19.34
CA ALA A 29 -5.92 1.92 20.32
C ALA A 29 -5.83 0.44 19.90
N ASP A 30 -6.89 -0.12 19.28
CA ASP A 30 -6.86 -1.49 18.74
C ASP A 30 -5.75 -1.66 17.69
N ILE A 31 -5.63 -0.70 16.75
CA ILE A 31 -4.59 -0.70 15.72
C ILE A 31 -3.21 -0.55 16.34
N THR A 32 -3.04 0.39 17.28
CA THR A 32 -1.78 0.55 18.01
C THR A 32 -1.37 -0.74 18.72
N SER A 33 -2.31 -1.43 19.39
CA SER A 33 -2.07 -2.72 20.03
C SER A 33 -1.60 -3.80 19.04
N GLU A 34 -2.18 -3.87 17.85
CA GLU A 34 -1.73 -4.84 16.84
C GLU A 34 -0.35 -4.49 16.26
N LEU A 35 -0.06 -3.21 16.08
CA LEU A 35 1.27 -2.76 15.66
C LEU A 35 2.34 -3.00 16.75
N GLU A 36 1.98 -2.91 18.03
CA GLU A 36 2.86 -3.23 19.15
C GLU A 36 3.18 -4.74 19.23
N LYS A 37 2.31 -5.60 18.69
CA LYS A 37 2.55 -7.04 18.56
C LYS A 37 3.31 -7.42 17.28
N SER A 38 3.41 -6.52 16.31
CA SER A 38 4.04 -6.78 15.03
C SER A 38 5.58 -6.77 15.12
N THR A 39 6.25 -7.11 14.02
CA THR A 39 7.72 -7.03 13.93
C THR A 39 8.25 -5.59 14.11
N LEU A 40 7.41 -4.58 13.86
CA LEU A 40 7.74 -3.15 14.01
C LEU A 40 8.12 -2.79 15.45
N SER A 41 7.51 -3.42 16.44
CA SER A 41 7.70 -3.07 17.85
C SER A 41 9.14 -3.21 18.33
N LYS A 42 9.92 -4.09 17.69
CA LYS A 42 11.36 -4.26 17.94
C LYS A 42 12.21 -3.08 17.49
N TYR A 43 11.66 -2.25 16.60
CA TYR A 43 12.39 -1.23 15.85
C TYR A 43 11.96 0.19 16.20
N VAL A 44 10.93 0.35 17.04
CA VAL A 44 10.45 1.66 17.49
C VAL A 44 10.94 1.95 18.92
N GLY A 45 11.52 3.13 19.12
CA GLY A 45 12.07 3.57 20.40
C GLY A 45 11.04 4.18 21.36
N GLY A 46 9.77 4.25 20.97
CA GLY A 46 8.70 4.89 21.74
C GLY A 46 7.30 4.59 21.19
N ASN A 47 6.32 5.37 21.64
CA ASN A 47 4.91 5.15 21.30
C ASN A 47 4.60 5.51 19.85
N LEU A 48 3.86 4.64 19.18
CA LEU A 48 3.21 4.94 17.90
C LEU A 48 2.16 6.04 18.08
N LYS A 49 2.21 7.05 17.23
CA LYS A 49 1.26 8.16 17.21
C LYS A 49 0.49 8.16 15.91
N SER A 50 -0.83 8.16 15.98
CA SER A 50 -1.69 8.39 14.83
C SER A 50 -1.95 9.88 14.64
N SER A 51 -2.01 10.32 13.38
CA SER A 51 -2.41 11.67 13.01
C SER A 51 -3.29 11.61 11.76
N VAL A 52 -4.17 12.60 11.59
CA VAL A 52 -4.97 12.74 10.36
C VAL A 52 -4.14 13.53 9.35
N VAL A 53 -3.89 12.93 8.19
CA VAL A 53 -3.11 13.54 7.10
C VAL A 53 -4.00 14.15 6.02
N ASP A 54 -5.23 13.66 5.87
CA ASP A 54 -6.22 14.23 4.94
C ASP A 54 -7.64 14.11 5.49
N LYS A 55 -8.47 15.11 5.13
CA LYS A 55 -9.90 15.18 5.46
C LYS A 55 -10.67 15.60 4.22
N LEU A 56 -11.45 14.69 3.67
CA LEU A 56 -12.36 14.98 2.56
C LEU A 56 -13.81 14.93 3.04
N LYS A 57 -14.64 15.87 2.60
CA LYS A 57 -16.09 15.81 2.80
C LYS A 57 -16.77 15.64 1.44
N LEU A 58 -17.58 14.61 1.29
CA LEU A 58 -18.41 14.38 0.11
C LEU A 58 -19.85 14.18 0.59
N ASP A 59 -20.72 15.13 0.25
CA ASP A 59 -22.09 15.20 0.76
C ASP A 59 -22.15 15.11 2.30
N ASP A 60 -22.76 14.04 2.80
CA ASP A 60 -22.94 13.72 4.21
C ASP A 60 -21.77 12.92 4.80
N TYR A 61 -20.84 12.44 3.97
CA TYR A 61 -19.71 11.60 4.37
C TYR A 61 -18.45 12.42 4.64
N LYS A 62 -17.69 12.01 5.66
CA LYS A 62 -16.35 12.51 5.96
C LYS A 62 -15.33 11.39 5.85
N PHE A 63 -14.30 11.60 5.06
CA PHE A 63 -13.20 10.68 4.89
C PHE A 63 -12.02 11.20 5.70
N TYR A 64 -11.44 10.34 6.53
CA TYR A 64 -10.27 10.64 7.33
C TYR A 64 -9.16 9.66 6.99
N ARG A 65 -8.04 10.18 6.54
CA ARG A 65 -6.85 9.36 6.29
C ARG A 65 -5.88 9.52 7.44
N TYR A 66 -5.46 8.39 7.99
CA TYR A 66 -4.58 8.33 9.15
C TYR A 66 -3.20 7.85 8.76
N GLN A 67 -2.18 8.47 9.35
CA GLN A 67 -0.80 8.01 9.30
C GLN A 67 -0.33 7.70 10.72
N TYR A 68 0.35 6.56 10.87
CA TYR A 68 1.08 6.26 12.10
C TYR A 68 2.51 6.78 11.99
N SER A 69 3.04 7.29 13.09
CA SER A 69 4.40 7.81 13.16
C SER A 69 5.10 7.36 14.44
N ALA A 70 6.39 7.02 14.35
CA ALA A 70 7.24 6.70 15.50
C ALA A 70 8.71 7.05 15.24
N GLU A 71 9.49 7.12 16.32
CA GLU A 71 10.94 7.17 16.23
C GLU A 71 11.49 5.74 16.07
N ALA A 72 12.29 5.53 15.03
CA ALA A 72 13.04 4.30 14.80
C ALA A 72 14.28 4.25 15.70
N ASN A 73 14.61 3.07 16.22
CA ASN A 73 15.86 2.84 16.93
C ASN A 73 17.04 2.63 15.95
N SER A 74 18.26 2.54 16.49
CA SER A 74 19.47 2.31 15.68
C SER A 74 19.46 0.97 14.93
N ASP A 75 18.77 -0.03 15.47
CA ASP A 75 18.73 -1.37 14.87
C ASP A 75 17.94 -1.36 13.57
N PHE A 76 16.89 -0.53 13.48
CA PHE A 76 16.16 -0.29 12.23
C PHE A 76 17.06 0.35 11.18
N GLU A 77 17.86 1.36 11.56
CA GLU A 77 18.76 2.05 10.62
C GLU A 77 19.78 1.11 9.99
N ALA A 78 20.29 0.15 10.77
CA ALA A 78 21.26 -0.83 10.32
C ALA A 78 20.70 -1.84 9.31
N LEU A 79 19.37 -1.93 9.15
CA LEU A 79 18.75 -2.88 8.23
C LEU A 79 18.98 -2.51 6.76
N PRO A 80 19.12 -3.52 5.88
CA PRO A 80 19.02 -3.34 4.44
C PRO A 80 17.69 -2.68 4.04
N LYS A 81 17.69 -1.91 2.95
CA LYS A 81 16.47 -1.24 2.43
C LYS A 81 15.33 -2.23 2.18
N THR A 82 15.64 -3.43 1.69
CA THR A 82 14.68 -4.51 1.44
C THR A 82 13.99 -4.99 2.72
N GLU A 83 14.72 -5.09 3.82
CA GLU A 83 14.13 -5.49 5.11
C GLU A 83 13.32 -4.35 5.74
N LYS A 84 13.79 -3.10 5.62
CA LYS A 84 13.01 -1.92 6.01
C LYS A 84 11.67 -1.87 5.27
N TYR A 85 11.70 -2.10 3.96
CA TYR A 85 10.51 -2.20 3.12
C TYR A 85 9.55 -3.27 3.64
N LYS A 86 10.06 -4.50 3.86
CA LYS A 86 9.25 -5.64 4.31
C LYS A 86 8.59 -5.38 5.66
N ILE A 87 9.36 -4.91 6.65
CA ILE A 87 8.86 -4.61 7.99
C ILE A 87 7.75 -3.57 7.94
N LEU A 88 7.97 -2.45 7.23
CA LEU A 88 6.99 -1.39 7.15
C LEU A 88 5.75 -1.79 6.35
N LYS A 89 5.91 -2.58 5.28
CA LYS A 89 4.81 -3.12 4.50
C LYS A 89 3.95 -4.06 5.35
N ASP A 90 4.56 -5.07 5.98
CA ASP A 90 3.85 -6.04 6.83
C ASP A 90 3.13 -5.34 7.99
N SER A 91 3.70 -4.25 8.50
CA SER A 91 3.09 -3.42 9.54
C SER A 91 1.89 -2.62 9.02
N LEU A 92 2.00 -2.06 7.81
CA LEU A 92 0.88 -1.35 7.20
C LEU A 92 -0.26 -2.32 6.84
N ASP A 93 0.05 -3.50 6.31
CA ASP A 93 -0.90 -4.60 6.11
C ASP A 93 -1.62 -4.94 7.44
N THR A 94 -0.85 -5.09 8.54
CA THR A 94 -1.40 -5.35 9.88
C THR A 94 -2.36 -4.25 10.30
N ALA A 95 -1.95 -2.98 10.23
CA ALA A 95 -2.79 -1.85 10.62
C ALA A 95 -4.09 -1.76 9.81
N ARG A 96 -4.02 -2.06 8.51
CA ARG A 96 -5.17 -2.03 7.59
C ARG A 96 -6.09 -3.24 7.75
N SER A 97 -5.59 -4.35 8.27
CA SER A 97 -6.39 -5.56 8.54
C SER A 97 -7.36 -5.38 9.71
N VAL A 98 -7.06 -4.44 10.63
CA VAL A 98 -7.94 -4.12 11.76
C VAL A 98 -9.16 -3.37 11.25
N ARG A 99 -10.35 -3.88 11.56
CA ARG A 99 -11.60 -3.23 11.18
C ARG A 99 -11.67 -1.82 11.77
N PHE A 100 -11.55 -0.81 10.91
CA PHE A 100 -11.49 0.59 11.30
C PHE A 100 -12.78 1.33 10.93
N ASP A 101 -13.80 1.13 11.76
CA ASP A 101 -15.08 1.86 11.66
C ASP A 101 -15.01 3.11 12.53
N CYS A 102 -15.22 4.28 11.93
CA CYS A 102 -15.19 5.57 12.65
C CYS A 102 -16.56 6.26 12.72
N GLY A 103 -17.63 5.49 12.56
CA GLY A 103 -19.02 5.90 12.76
C GLY A 103 -19.81 6.01 11.45
N GLU A 104 -21.14 6.06 11.56
CA GLU A 104 -22.10 5.87 10.45
C GLU A 104 -21.90 6.74 9.19
N LYS A 105 -21.21 7.88 9.31
CA LYS A 105 -20.93 8.81 8.19
C LYS A 105 -19.46 9.20 8.08
N ASN A 106 -18.59 8.46 8.74
CA ASN A 106 -17.16 8.67 8.66
C ASN A 106 -16.52 7.41 8.06
N ILE A 107 -15.69 7.61 7.04
CA ILE A 107 -14.89 6.55 6.42
C ILE A 107 -13.45 6.83 6.82
N CYS A 108 -12.80 5.86 7.45
CA CYS A 108 -11.43 6.03 7.91
C CYS A 108 -10.52 4.97 7.31
N THR A 109 -9.35 5.41 6.87
CA THR A 109 -8.33 4.55 6.27
C THR A 109 -7.00 4.81 6.94
N ILE A 110 -6.18 3.76 7.04
CA ILE A 110 -4.77 3.90 7.38
C ILE A 110 -4.01 4.02 6.07
N GLU A 111 -3.42 5.19 5.83
CA GLU A 111 -2.73 5.54 4.60
C GLU A 111 -1.25 5.21 4.66
N GLY A 112 -0.63 5.23 5.84
CA GLY A 112 0.78 4.90 5.96
C GLY A 112 1.34 4.81 7.37
N ILE A 113 2.61 4.39 7.42
CA ILE A 113 3.47 4.33 8.60
C ILE A 113 4.77 5.08 8.27
N GLU A 114 5.10 6.06 9.10
CA GLU A 114 6.30 6.88 9.02
C GLU A 114 7.22 6.59 10.21
N LEU A 115 8.47 6.24 9.94
CA LEU A 115 9.53 6.17 10.97
C LEU A 115 10.53 7.31 10.77
N LYS A 116 10.94 7.92 11.87
CA LYS A 116 11.98 8.96 11.90
C LYS A 116 13.16 8.49 12.72
N ASN A 117 14.36 8.79 12.25
CA ASN A 117 15.58 8.64 13.06
C ASN A 117 16.53 9.78 12.72
N GLY A 118 16.59 10.78 13.60
CA GLY A 118 17.37 11.98 13.36
C GLY A 118 16.90 12.70 12.08
N THR A 119 17.76 12.72 11.06
CA THR A 119 17.45 13.31 9.75
C THR A 119 16.82 12.34 8.76
N SER A 120 16.83 11.05 9.06
CA SER A 120 16.27 10.01 8.20
C SER A 120 14.76 9.88 8.40
N ASN A 121 14.03 9.73 7.29
CA ASN A 121 12.59 9.48 7.26
C ASN A 121 12.30 8.28 6.36
N TYR A 122 11.46 7.37 6.85
CA TYR A 122 11.00 6.18 6.16
C TYR A 122 9.49 6.16 6.15
N LEU A 123 8.88 6.29 4.97
CA LEU A 123 7.44 6.28 4.82
C LEU A 123 7.03 5.07 3.99
N MET A 124 6.21 4.20 4.55
CA MET A 124 5.43 3.23 3.80
C MET A 124 4.00 3.75 3.73
N ALA A 125 3.50 3.98 2.52
CA ALA A 125 2.13 4.43 2.29
C ALA A 125 1.50 3.66 1.14
N THR A 126 0.20 3.84 0.94
CA THR A 126 -0.49 3.42 -0.28
C THR A 126 -0.91 4.60 -1.12
N ASP A 127 -0.72 4.50 -2.43
CA ASP A 127 -1.23 5.49 -3.38
C ASP A 127 -2.77 5.37 -3.52
N PRO A 128 -3.42 6.28 -4.29
CA PRO A 128 -4.87 6.20 -4.53
C PRO A 128 -5.34 4.93 -5.27
N LEU A 129 -4.44 4.12 -5.82
CA LEU A 129 -4.71 2.85 -6.50
C LEU A 129 -4.39 1.64 -5.60
N ASP A 130 -4.14 1.87 -4.32
CA ASP A 130 -3.78 0.85 -3.34
C ASP A 130 -2.40 0.17 -3.58
N LYS A 131 -1.51 0.84 -4.33
CA LYS A 131 -0.13 0.41 -4.53
C LYS A 131 0.75 0.91 -3.38
N TYR A 132 1.58 0.02 -2.84
CA TYR A 132 2.58 0.38 -1.82
C TYR A 132 3.64 1.30 -2.40
N GLU A 133 3.86 2.43 -1.72
CA GLU A 133 4.96 3.36 -1.94
C GLU A 133 5.88 3.34 -0.72
N PHE A 134 7.14 2.96 -0.90
CA PHE A 134 8.16 3.11 0.12
C PHE A 134 9.07 4.30 -0.22
N LYS A 135 9.18 5.26 0.68
CA LYS A 135 10.01 6.45 0.52
C LYS A 135 11.06 6.52 1.62
N ILE A 136 12.29 6.83 1.23
CA ILE A 136 13.40 7.12 2.13
C ILE A 136 13.83 8.55 1.87
N ASN A 137 13.70 9.44 2.86
CA ASN A 137 13.99 10.86 2.72
C ASN A 137 13.28 11.49 1.52
N ASN A 138 11.99 11.18 1.36
CA ASN A 138 11.13 11.56 0.23
C ASN A 138 11.50 10.99 -1.14
N ALA A 139 12.59 10.22 -1.26
CA ALA A 139 12.92 9.51 -2.49
C ALA A 139 12.19 8.15 -2.51
N THR A 140 11.43 7.89 -3.57
CA THR A 140 10.78 6.59 -3.76
C THR A 140 11.83 5.49 -3.94
N TYR A 141 11.68 4.42 -3.16
CA TYR A 141 12.41 3.19 -3.31
C TYR A 141 11.52 2.19 -4.05
N GLU A 142 11.92 1.88 -5.27
CA GLU A 142 11.43 0.69 -5.97
C GLU A 142 12.26 -0.49 -5.44
N PRO A 143 11.67 -1.46 -4.72
CA PRO A 143 12.39 -2.68 -4.43
C PRO A 143 12.82 -3.29 -5.77
N GLU A 144 14.08 -3.71 -5.85
CA GLU A 144 14.49 -4.58 -6.95
C GLU A 144 13.62 -5.83 -6.85
N THR A 145 12.52 -5.86 -7.61
CA THR A 145 11.90 -7.13 -7.98
C THR A 145 13.06 -7.94 -8.51
N THR A 146 13.38 -9.07 -7.87
CA THR A 146 14.42 -9.97 -8.34
C THR A 146 14.20 -10.16 -9.83
N THR A 147 14.98 -9.44 -10.63
CA THR A 147 15.00 -9.57 -12.06
C THR A 147 15.67 -10.92 -12.25
N VAL A 148 14.83 -11.94 -12.37
CA VAL A 148 15.27 -13.27 -12.76
C VAL A 148 15.92 -13.09 -14.12
N GLN A 149 17.25 -12.99 -14.08
CA GLN A 149 18.13 -13.13 -15.22
C GLN A 149 17.65 -14.34 -16.03
N PRO A 150 17.55 -14.26 -17.38
CA PRO A 150 16.82 -15.22 -18.19
C PRO A 150 17.43 -16.62 -18.09
N SER A 151 16.92 -17.42 -17.17
CA SER A 151 17.26 -18.84 -17.06
C SER A 151 16.41 -19.58 -18.08
N LYS A 152 17.05 -19.95 -19.19
CA LYS A 152 16.69 -20.99 -20.15
C LYS A 152 15.32 -21.64 -19.91
N THR A 153 14.37 -21.23 -20.75
CA THR A 153 13.24 -22.00 -21.29
C THR A 153 12.99 -23.35 -20.61
N GLN A 154 12.17 -23.32 -19.56
CA GLN A 154 11.33 -24.47 -19.26
C GLN A 154 9.93 -24.10 -19.73
N SER A 155 9.64 -24.50 -20.98
CA SER A 155 8.33 -24.41 -21.62
C SER A 155 7.30 -25.07 -20.70
N SER A 156 6.67 -24.27 -19.85
CA SER A 156 5.42 -24.67 -19.22
C SER A 156 4.40 -24.82 -20.35
N PRO A 157 3.59 -25.88 -20.35
CA PRO A 157 2.61 -26.08 -21.42
C PRO A 157 1.69 -24.86 -21.48
N SER A 158 1.58 -24.25 -22.66
CA SER A 158 0.67 -23.15 -22.93
C SER A 158 -0.77 -23.58 -22.65
N THR A 159 -1.56 -22.69 -22.05
CA THR A 159 -2.99 -22.92 -21.85
C THR A 159 -3.76 -23.03 -23.16
N TYR A 160 -3.22 -22.45 -24.23
CA TYR A 160 -3.86 -22.45 -25.55
C TYR A 160 -3.19 -23.43 -26.51
N THR A 161 -4.01 -24.10 -27.32
CA THR A 161 -3.52 -24.81 -28.50
C THR A 161 -3.33 -23.86 -29.68
N LYS A 162 -2.48 -24.25 -30.63
CA LYS A 162 -2.25 -23.48 -31.86
C LYS A 162 -3.55 -23.26 -32.65
N GLU A 163 -4.42 -24.27 -32.68
CA GLU A 163 -5.70 -24.23 -33.37
C GLU A 163 -6.68 -23.26 -32.70
N GLN A 164 -6.67 -23.16 -31.37
CA GLN A 164 -7.48 -22.19 -30.62
C GLN A 164 -7.05 -20.75 -30.97
N LEU A 165 -5.75 -20.47 -30.95
CA LEU A 165 -5.22 -19.15 -31.29
C LEU A 165 -5.43 -18.79 -32.76
N GLN A 166 -5.30 -19.75 -33.68
CA GLN A 166 -5.60 -19.51 -35.11
C GLN A 166 -7.05 -19.09 -35.33
N LYS A 167 -8.00 -19.66 -34.57
CA LYS A 167 -9.43 -19.34 -34.66
C LYS A 167 -9.82 -18.05 -33.94
N ASP A 168 -8.99 -17.55 -33.02
CA ASP A 168 -9.27 -16.30 -32.29
C ASP A 168 -8.67 -15.08 -33.01
N PRO A 169 -9.43 -14.31 -33.80
CA PRO A 169 -8.92 -13.11 -34.48
C PRO A 169 -8.47 -12.00 -33.53
N LYS A 170 -8.81 -12.07 -32.23
CA LYS A 170 -8.49 -11.07 -31.21
C LYS A 170 -7.20 -11.41 -30.44
N ALA A 171 -6.67 -12.63 -30.59
CA ALA A 171 -5.43 -13.07 -29.96
C ALA A 171 -4.23 -12.21 -30.43
N PRO A 172 -3.44 -11.62 -29.51
CA PRO A 172 -2.26 -10.82 -29.86
C PRO A 172 -1.19 -11.60 -30.64
N SER A 173 -1.06 -12.90 -30.39
CA SER A 173 -0.19 -13.82 -31.14
C SER A 173 -0.88 -15.14 -31.46
N LYS A 174 -0.43 -15.77 -32.55
CA LYS A 174 -0.85 -17.11 -32.98
C LYS A 174 0.09 -18.21 -32.48
N ASP A 175 1.18 -17.85 -31.82
CA ASP A 175 2.12 -18.79 -31.22
C ASP A 175 1.69 -19.10 -29.77
N PRO A 176 1.35 -20.37 -29.43
CA PRO A 176 1.10 -20.77 -28.07
C PRO A 176 2.22 -20.41 -27.09
N ALA A 177 3.46 -20.34 -27.56
CA ALA A 177 4.61 -20.04 -26.71
C ALA A 177 4.65 -18.59 -26.20
N ASP A 178 3.82 -17.69 -26.77
CA ASP A 178 3.66 -16.31 -26.30
C ASP A 178 2.59 -16.17 -25.20
N TYR A 179 2.12 -17.28 -24.64
CA TYR A 179 1.13 -17.28 -23.57
C TYR A 179 1.65 -18.10 -22.39
N ASN A 180 1.47 -17.56 -21.20
CA ASN A 180 1.86 -18.26 -19.98
C ASN A 180 0.83 -19.34 -19.60
N LYS A 181 1.09 -20.05 -18.50
CA LYS A 181 0.21 -21.13 -17.97
C LYS A 181 -1.19 -20.67 -17.53
N ASN A 182 -1.42 -19.36 -17.43
CA ASN A 182 -2.71 -18.77 -17.09
C ASN A 182 -3.48 -18.32 -18.36
N GLY A 183 -2.89 -18.48 -19.55
CA GLY A 183 -3.43 -17.95 -20.81
C GLY A 183 -3.20 -16.45 -20.98
N GLU A 184 -2.30 -15.83 -20.21
CA GLU A 184 -2.00 -14.41 -20.37
C GLU A 184 -0.91 -14.23 -21.41
N TYR A 185 -1.05 -13.21 -22.27
CA TYR A 185 -0.08 -12.91 -23.32
C TYR A 185 1.22 -12.37 -22.70
N VAL A 186 2.30 -13.13 -22.89
CA VAL A 186 3.67 -12.81 -22.49
C VAL A 186 4.59 -13.34 -23.60
N PRO A 187 5.03 -12.50 -24.55
CA PRO A 187 5.77 -12.97 -25.70
C PRO A 187 7.08 -13.63 -25.29
N LYS A 188 7.40 -14.78 -25.91
CA LYS A 188 8.55 -15.61 -25.52
C LYS A 188 9.89 -14.85 -25.55
N ASN A 189 10.01 -13.90 -26.47
CA ASN A 189 11.17 -13.02 -26.64
C ASN A 189 10.84 -11.56 -26.28
N GLY A 190 9.87 -11.36 -25.40
CA GLY A 190 9.40 -10.05 -24.94
C GLY A 190 10.41 -9.31 -24.06
N ILE A 191 10.27 -7.99 -24.02
CA ILE A 191 11.04 -7.10 -23.12
C ILE A 191 10.68 -7.37 -21.63
N SER A 192 9.47 -7.85 -21.34
CA SER A 192 8.99 -8.14 -19.99
C SER A 192 8.30 -9.52 -19.92
N ASN A 193 8.32 -10.11 -18.72
CA ASN A 193 7.58 -11.32 -18.40
C ASN A 193 6.25 -11.03 -17.67
N ASN A 194 5.93 -9.75 -17.43
CA ASN A 194 4.69 -9.33 -16.81
C ASN A 194 3.61 -9.12 -17.88
N PRO A 195 2.49 -9.87 -17.87
CA PRO A 195 1.44 -9.71 -18.87
C PRO A 195 0.80 -8.31 -18.86
N ASN A 196 0.81 -7.62 -17.71
CA ASN A 196 0.27 -6.26 -17.60
C ASN A 196 1.10 -5.22 -18.36
N ASP A 197 2.32 -5.56 -18.77
CA ASP A 197 3.16 -4.66 -19.54
C ASP A 197 2.84 -4.69 -21.04
N TYR A 198 1.91 -5.54 -21.46
CA TYR A 198 1.48 -5.67 -22.84
C TYR A 198 0.04 -5.23 -22.98
N ASN A 199 -0.22 -4.37 -23.96
CA ASN A 199 -1.59 -3.99 -24.29
C ASN A 199 -2.31 -5.13 -25.03
N ALA A 200 -3.60 -4.95 -25.30
CA ALA A 200 -4.46 -5.93 -25.95
C ALA A 200 -4.12 -6.17 -27.43
N LYS A 201 -3.12 -5.47 -27.99
CA LYS A 201 -2.52 -5.74 -29.30
C LYS A 201 -1.18 -6.47 -29.20
N GLY A 202 -0.69 -6.71 -27.99
CA GLY A 202 0.60 -7.33 -27.72
C GLY A 202 1.78 -6.36 -27.80
N GLU A 203 1.54 -5.05 -27.81
CA GLU A 203 2.60 -4.05 -27.81
C GLU A 203 3.09 -3.81 -26.37
N TYR A 204 4.40 -3.75 -26.18
CA TYR A 204 4.99 -3.43 -24.87
C TYR A 204 4.68 -1.98 -24.50
N LYS A 205 3.85 -1.82 -23.48
CA LYS A 205 3.44 -0.56 -22.89
C LYS A 205 3.14 -0.80 -21.41
N PRO A 206 4.13 -0.69 -20.51
CA PRO A 206 3.91 -0.87 -19.08
C PRO A 206 2.89 0.14 -18.56
N VAL A 207 2.03 -0.28 -17.63
CA VAL A 207 0.95 0.57 -17.09
C VAL A 207 1.52 1.86 -16.49
N GLU A 208 2.71 1.82 -15.88
CA GLU A 208 3.36 3.03 -15.35
C GLU A 208 3.74 4.06 -16.41
N SER A 209 3.87 3.64 -17.68
CA SER A 209 4.17 4.51 -18.81
C SER A 209 2.93 5.05 -19.53
N MET A 210 1.74 4.60 -19.13
CA MET A 210 0.47 5.04 -19.75
C MET A 210 -0.11 6.26 -19.04
N THR A 211 -0.75 7.15 -19.80
CA THR A 211 -1.61 8.18 -19.19
C THR A 211 -2.94 7.60 -18.73
N LYS A 212 -3.69 8.33 -17.90
CA LYS A 212 -5.02 7.90 -17.42
C LYS A 212 -5.99 7.66 -18.57
N GLU A 213 -5.94 8.49 -19.61
CA GLU A 213 -6.76 8.39 -20.81
C GLU A 213 -6.40 7.14 -21.61
N GLU A 214 -5.12 6.79 -21.67
CA GLU A 214 -4.64 5.59 -22.34
C GLU A 214 -5.06 4.32 -21.60
N ILE A 215 -4.95 4.32 -20.26
CA ILE A 215 -5.43 3.21 -19.40
C ILE A 215 -6.94 3.02 -19.58
N LYS A 216 -7.71 4.12 -19.54
CA LYS A 216 -9.17 4.07 -19.75
C LYS A 216 -9.52 3.50 -21.12
N LYS A 217 -8.84 3.96 -22.17
CA LYS A 217 -9.07 3.48 -23.54
C LYS A 217 -8.72 2.00 -23.67
N GLU A 218 -7.63 1.56 -23.05
CA GLU A 218 -7.21 0.16 -23.05
C GLU A 218 -8.26 -0.74 -22.38
N LEU A 219 -8.74 -0.33 -21.20
CA LEU A 219 -9.80 -1.03 -20.47
C LEU A 219 -11.10 -1.10 -21.30
N GLU A 220 -11.49 0.00 -21.94
CA GLU A 220 -12.65 0.03 -22.84
C GLU A 220 -12.47 -0.92 -24.02
N ASP A 221 -11.28 -0.99 -24.62
CA ASP A 221 -10.99 -1.87 -25.75
C ASP A 221 -11.01 -3.35 -25.33
N MET A 222 -10.52 -3.69 -24.14
CA MET A 222 -10.64 -5.03 -23.56
C MET A 222 -12.10 -5.41 -23.31
N LEU A 223 -12.89 -4.51 -22.72
CA LEU A 223 -14.31 -4.75 -22.43
C LEU A 223 -15.13 -4.89 -23.73
N LYS A 224 -14.90 -4.04 -24.72
CA LYS A 224 -15.54 -4.16 -26.06
C LYS A 224 -15.21 -5.49 -26.73
N LYS A 225 -14.01 -6.03 -26.54
CA LYS A 225 -13.63 -7.35 -27.05
C LYS A 225 -14.36 -8.50 -26.37
N SER A 226 -14.75 -8.37 -25.10
CA SER A 226 -15.43 -9.42 -24.33
C SER A 226 -16.95 -9.56 -24.62
N ILE A 227 -17.58 -8.51 -25.19
CA ILE A 227 -19.05 -8.42 -25.35
C ILE A 227 -19.50 -8.82 -26.78
N LYS A 228 -18.62 -9.39 -27.61
CA LYS A 228 -18.91 -9.69 -29.02
C LYS A 228 -18.50 -11.08 -29.45
#